data_AF-A0A1Q9N0X3-F1
#
_entry.id   AF-A0A1Q9N0X3-F1
#
_cell.length_a   1.000
_cell.length_b   1.000
_cell.length_c   1.000
_cell.angle_alpha   90.00
_cell.angle_beta   90.00
_cell.angle_gamma   90.00
#
_symmetry.space_group_name_H-M   'P 1'
#
loop_
_entity.id
_entity.type
_entity.pdbx_description
1 polymer ?
#
loop_
_entity_poly.entity_id
_entity_poly.type
_entity_poly.pdbx_seq_one_letter_code
_entity_poly.pdbx_strand_id
1 'polypeptide(L)'
;MRRHFFSSARGIILTFNLTDSHQDTLSQLEGFLKEIEGEIGTCPPQVLVGVSFKQGDAPSPSYLNEIFRWIAAHDSLPYFAADLTNPTEFTQIVEQIFTVLLSRL
;
A
#
# COMPACT_ATOMS: atom_id res chain seq x y z
N MET A 1 -4.42 13.98 15.92
CA MET A 1 -3.65 14.43 14.73
C MET A 1 -4.09 13.76 13.44
N ARG A 2 -4.30 12.43 13.37
CA ARG A 2 -4.66 11.74 12.11
C ARG A 2 -5.97 12.22 11.44
N ARG A 3 -6.99 12.53 12.24
CA ARG A 3 -8.30 13.05 11.78
C ARG A 3 -8.24 14.26 10.82
N HIS A 4 -7.25 15.15 10.94
CA HIS A 4 -7.17 16.34 10.09
C HIS A 4 -6.64 16.05 8.67
N PHE A 5 -6.00 14.90 8.45
CA PHE A 5 -5.41 14.58 7.15
C PHE A 5 -6.41 13.91 6.19
N PHE A 6 -7.50 13.32 6.70
CA PHE A 6 -8.40 12.49 5.89
C PHE A 6 -9.48 13.29 5.16
N SER A 7 -9.96 14.42 5.71
CA SER A 7 -11.13 15.14 5.17
C SER A 7 -10.95 15.72 3.77
N SER A 8 -9.71 15.86 3.30
CA SER A 8 -9.38 16.32 1.94
C SER A 8 -8.57 15.31 1.14
N ALA A 9 -8.39 14.08 1.66
CA ALA A 9 -7.61 13.06 0.98
C ALA A 9 -8.36 12.62 -0.29
N ARG A 10 -7.70 12.79 -1.44
CA ARG A 10 -8.23 12.29 -2.72
C ARG A 10 -7.79 10.87 -3.02
N GLY A 11 -6.72 10.39 -2.41
CA GLY A 11 -6.27 9.02 -2.57
C GLY A 11 -5.39 8.59 -1.40
N ILE A 12 -5.18 7.28 -1.30
CA ILE A 12 -4.45 6.63 -0.22
C ILE A 12 -3.36 5.75 -0.81
N ILE A 13 -2.15 5.89 -0.28
CA ILE A 13 -1.05 4.96 -0.53
C ILE A 13 -0.88 4.12 0.73
N LEU A 14 -1.19 2.84 0.65
CA LEU A 14 -1.04 1.89 1.74
C LEU A 14 0.32 1.22 1.62
N THR A 15 1.17 1.38 2.63
CA THR A 15 2.53 0.81 2.62
C THR A 15 2.68 -0.29 3.67
N PHE A 16 3.33 -1.38 3.29
CA PHE A 16 3.69 -2.47 4.21
C PHE A 16 5.13 -2.92 3.97
N ASN A 17 5.73 -3.60 4.94
CA ASN A 17 7.07 -4.15 4.77
C ASN A 17 7.00 -5.46 3.98
N LEU A 18 7.66 -5.49 2.82
CA LEU A 18 7.63 -6.61 1.89
C LEU A 18 8.39 -7.85 2.42
N THR A 19 9.29 -7.66 3.38
CA THR A 19 10.07 -8.75 4.01
C THR A 19 9.70 -9.03 5.45
N ASP A 20 8.53 -8.56 5.88
CA ASP A 20 7.97 -8.88 7.18
C ASP A 20 7.64 -10.37 7.30
N SER A 21 8.50 -11.12 8.01
CA SER A 21 8.32 -12.54 8.26
C SER A 21 7.09 -12.87 9.12
N HIS A 22 6.61 -11.89 9.90
CA HIS A 22 5.46 -12.05 10.78
C HIS A 22 4.15 -11.57 10.14
N GLN A 23 4.23 -10.93 8.97
CA GLN A 23 3.07 -10.44 8.20
C GLN A 23 2.24 -9.38 8.95
N ASP A 24 2.80 -8.84 10.03
CA ASP A 24 2.12 -7.92 10.94
C ASP A 24 1.79 -6.61 10.22
N THR A 25 2.71 -6.10 9.41
CA THR A 25 2.58 -4.82 8.71
C THR A 25 1.45 -4.82 7.68
N LEU A 26 1.26 -5.90 6.93
CA LEU A 26 0.13 -6.03 5.99
C LEU A 26 -1.21 -6.12 6.74
N SER A 27 -1.25 -6.88 7.83
CA SER A 27 -2.48 -7.07 8.63
C SER A 27 -2.97 -5.78 9.30
N GLN A 28 -2.04 -4.88 9.67
CA GLN A 28 -2.37 -3.60 10.30
C GLN A 28 -3.09 -2.62 9.37
N LEU A 29 -2.97 -2.78 8.04
CA LEU A 29 -3.61 -1.91 7.05
C LEU A 29 -5.13 -1.89 7.17
N GLU A 30 -5.73 -3.02 7.52
CA GLU A 30 -7.17 -3.15 7.73
C GLU A 30 -7.69 -2.19 8.81
N GLY A 31 -6.93 -2.04 9.89
CA GLY A 31 -7.27 -1.13 10.98
C GLY A 31 -7.26 0.32 10.51
N PHE A 32 -6.29 0.70 9.67
CA PHE A 32 -6.21 2.05 9.11
C PHE A 32 -7.34 2.33 8.13
N LEU A 33 -7.73 1.37 7.29
CA LEU A 33 -8.86 1.54 6.36
C LEU A 33 -10.17 1.75 7.10
N LYS A 34 -10.43 0.96 8.16
CA LYS A 34 -11.61 1.12 9.03
C LYS A 34 -11.62 2.46 9.75
N GLU A 35 -10.46 2.92 10.23
CA GLU A 35 -10.34 4.25 10.85
C GLU A 35 -10.70 5.35 9.82
N ILE A 36 -10.18 5.26 8.60
CA ILE A 36 -10.47 6.24 7.54
C ILE A 36 -11.96 6.23 7.17
N GLU A 37 -12.52 5.06 6.88
CA GLU A 37 -13.94 4.92 6.52
C GLU A 37 -14.85 5.43 7.64
N GLY A 38 -14.53 5.14 8.91
CA GLY A 38 -15.27 5.64 10.06
C GLY A 38 -15.24 7.16 10.22
N GLU A 39 -14.18 7.84 9.76
CA GLU A 39 -14.00 9.28 9.90
C GLU A 39 -14.61 10.09 8.73
N ILE A 40 -14.47 9.61 7.50
CA ILE A 40 -14.92 10.33 6.29
C ILE A 40 -16.13 9.68 5.59
N GLY A 41 -16.61 8.54 6.08
CA GLY A 41 -17.81 7.84 5.60
C GLY A 41 -17.62 7.06 4.29
N THR A 42 -16.50 7.24 3.61
CA THR A 42 -16.10 6.52 2.41
C THR A 42 -14.59 6.31 2.40
N CYS A 43 -14.10 5.35 1.63
CA CYS A 43 -12.66 5.19 1.43
C CYS A 43 -12.25 5.74 0.04
N PRO A 44 -11.37 6.76 -0.04
CA PRO A 44 -10.81 7.25 -1.29
C PRO A 44 -10.12 6.12 -2.09
N PRO A 45 -9.89 6.32 -3.40
CA PRO A 45 -9.07 5.41 -4.19
C PRO A 45 -7.74 5.08 -3.52
N GLN A 46 -7.37 3.81 -3.55
CA GLN A 46 -6.20 3.30 -2.83
C GLN A 46 -5.24 2.59 -3.79
N VAL A 47 -3.98 2.56 -3.40
CA VAL A 47 -2.91 1.75 -4.02
C VAL A 47 -2.14 1.07 -2.90
N LEU A 48 -1.81 -0.21 -3.10
CA LEU A 48 -0.99 -0.99 -2.18
C LEU A 48 0.48 -0.98 -2.62
N VAL A 49 1.40 -0.74 -1.69
CA VAL A 49 2.84 -0.67 -1.96
C VAL A 49 3.59 -1.51 -0.92
N GLY A 50 4.21 -2.60 -1.39
CA GLY A 50 5.14 -3.38 -0.59
C GLY A 50 6.53 -2.76 -0.67
N VAL A 51 7.12 -2.43 0.47
CA VAL A 51 8.41 -1.73 0.53
C VAL A 51 9.51 -2.68 1.00
N SER A 52 10.58 -2.78 0.22
CA SER A 52 11.82 -3.43 0.62
C SER A 52 12.84 -2.41 1.14
N PHE A 53 13.54 -2.77 2.21
CA PHE A 53 14.58 -1.96 2.85
C PHE A 53 16.01 -2.45 2.54
N LYS A 54 16.14 -3.57 1.83
CA LYS A 54 17.44 -4.14 1.44
C LYS A 54 17.42 -4.52 -0.02
N GLN A 55 18.58 -4.41 -0.66
CA GLN A 55 18.70 -4.75 -2.07
C GLN A 55 18.49 -6.24 -2.28
N GLY A 56 17.59 -6.60 -3.20
CA GLY A 56 17.29 -8.00 -3.54
C GLY A 56 16.41 -8.74 -2.52
N ASP A 57 15.90 -8.04 -1.51
CA ASP A 57 14.91 -8.58 -0.58
C ASP A 57 13.61 -8.86 -1.35
N ALA A 58 13.17 -10.12 -1.30
CA ALA A 58 11.94 -10.58 -1.92
C ALA A 58 11.01 -11.16 -0.84
N PRO A 59 9.69 -10.99 -0.99
CA PRO A 59 8.74 -11.62 -0.10
C PRO A 59 8.85 -13.14 -0.20
N SER A 60 8.69 -13.83 0.94
CA SER A 60 8.61 -15.29 0.93
C SER A 60 7.40 -15.76 0.08
N PRO A 61 7.43 -16.96 -0.52
CA PRO A 61 6.30 -17.48 -1.30
C PRO A 61 4.99 -17.53 -0.50
N SER A 62 5.06 -17.86 0.79
CA SER A 62 3.91 -17.81 1.69
C SER A 62 3.37 -16.40 1.84
N TYR A 63 4.24 -15.40 1.97
CA TYR A 63 3.80 -14.03 2.14
C TYR A 63 3.25 -13.42 0.85
N LEU A 64 3.81 -13.79 -0.32
CA LEU A 64 3.22 -13.46 -1.62
C LEU A 64 1.77 -13.92 -1.74
N ASN A 65 1.46 -15.13 -1.29
CA ASN A 65 0.09 -15.64 -1.30
C ASN A 65 -0.84 -14.78 -0.42
N GLU A 66 -0.36 -14.33 0.75
CA GLU A 66 -1.14 -13.46 1.63
C GLU A 66 -1.34 -12.06 1.03
N ILE A 67 -0.32 -11.49 0.38
CA ILE A 67 -0.43 -10.22 -0.36
C ILE A 67 -1.51 -10.35 -1.44
N PHE A 68 -1.50 -11.43 -2.24
CA PHE A 68 -2.52 -11.64 -3.27
C PHE A 68 -3.92 -11.87 -2.71
N ARG A 69 -4.05 -12.57 -1.59
CA ARG A 69 -5.34 -12.70 -0.89
C ARG A 69 -5.84 -11.35 -0.40
N TRP A 70 -4.95 -10.54 0.18
CA TRP A 70 -5.28 -9.21 0.66
C TRP A 70 -5.75 -8.31 -0.49
N ILE A 71 -5.05 -8.31 -1.63
CA ILE A 71 -5.43 -7.58 -2.84
C ILE A 71 -6.81 -8.03 -3.35
N ALA A 72 -7.06 -9.35 -3.39
CA ALA A 72 -8.33 -9.90 -3.85
C ALA A 72 -9.51 -9.55 -2.92
N ALA A 73 -9.26 -9.43 -1.62
CA ALA A 73 -10.27 -9.01 -0.64
C ALA A 73 -10.67 -7.53 -0.76
N HIS A 74 -9.89 -6.72 -1.48
CA HIS A 74 -10.07 -5.28 -1.62
C HIS A 74 -10.26 -4.88 -3.09
N ASP A 75 -11.16 -5.55 -3.82
CA ASP A 75 -11.52 -5.19 -5.20
C ASP A 75 -10.33 -5.11 -6.18
N SER A 76 -9.33 -5.99 -6.00
CA SER A 76 -8.15 -6.05 -6.87
C SER A 76 -7.39 -4.72 -6.92
N LEU A 77 -7.02 -4.21 -5.73
CA LEU A 77 -6.21 -3.01 -5.59
C LEU A 77 -4.92 -3.05 -6.44
N PRO A 78 -4.54 -1.94 -7.09
CA PRO A 78 -3.25 -1.83 -7.73
C PRO A 78 -2.15 -2.07 -6.71
N TYR A 79 -1.17 -2.87 -7.10
CA TYR A 79 -0.06 -3.27 -6.23
C TYR A 79 1.29 -2.96 -6.89
N PHE A 80 2.19 -2.38 -6.10
CA PHE A 80 3.57 -2.12 -6.49
C PHE A 80 4.53 -2.68 -5.43
N ALA A 81 5.67 -3.19 -5.88
CA ALA A 81 6.79 -3.53 -5.00
C ALA A 81 7.89 -2.48 -5.22
N ALA A 82 8.26 -1.76 -4.16
CA ALA A 82 9.25 -0.68 -4.19
C ALA A 82 10.52 -1.08 -3.43
N ASP A 83 11.68 -0.97 -4.07
CA ASP A 83 12.98 -1.10 -3.42
C ASP A 83 13.55 0.29 -3.09
N LEU A 84 13.64 0.62 -1.80
CA LEU A 84 14.18 1.92 -1.35
C LEU A 84 15.69 2.05 -1.56
N THR A 85 16.39 0.95 -1.83
CA THR A 85 17.85 0.95 -2.02
C THR A 85 18.26 1.31 -3.45
N ASN A 86 17.31 1.29 -4.41
CA ASN A 86 17.53 1.68 -5.80
C ASN A 86 16.79 2.99 -6.12
N PRO A 87 17.46 4.17 -6.03
CA PRO A 87 16.79 5.47 -6.14
C PRO A 87 16.15 5.72 -7.52
N THR A 88 16.74 5.17 -8.58
CA THR A 88 16.20 5.30 -9.95
C THR A 88 14.89 4.53 -10.09
N GLU A 89 14.89 3.26 -9.67
CA GLU A 89 13.71 2.40 -9.71
C GLU A 89 12.62 2.91 -8.76
N PHE A 90 13.00 3.35 -7.56
CA PHE A 90 12.07 3.97 -6.62
C PHE A 90 11.35 5.17 -7.22
N THR A 91 12.08 6.08 -7.87
CA THR A 91 11.48 7.27 -8.50
C THR A 91 10.47 6.88 -9.59
N GLN A 92 10.81 5.93 -10.45
CA GLN A 92 9.92 5.42 -11.49
C GLN A 92 8.66 4.77 -10.91
N ILE A 93 8.79 4.01 -9.82
CA ILE A 93 7.66 3.39 -9.14
C ILE A 93 6.76 4.44 -8.50
N VAL A 94 7.33 5.47 -7.88
CA VAL A 94 6.54 6.58 -7.32
C VAL A 94 5.73 7.28 -8.40
N GLU A 95 6.32 7.58 -9.56
CA GLU A 95 5.60 8.16 -10.72
C GLU A 95 4.45 7.27 -11.19
N GLN A 96 4.66 5.95 -11.25
CA GLN A 96 3.61 4.99 -11.62
C GLN A 96 2.48 4.93 -10.58
N ILE A 97 2.82 4.91 -9.29
CA ILE A 97 1.84 4.92 -8.19
C ILE A 97 0.93 6.15 -8.31
N PHE A 98 1.52 7.34 -8.47
CA PHE A 98 0.75 8.57 -8.62
C PHE A 98 -0.08 8.57 -9.90
N THR A 99 0.46 8.11 -11.02
CA THR A 99 -0.28 8.01 -12.29
C THR A 99 -1.52 7.13 -12.14
N VAL A 100 -1.36 5.95 -11.55
CA VAL A 100 -2.48 5.03 -11.31
C VAL A 100 -3.50 5.62 -10.34
N LEU A 101 -3.04 6.21 -9.23
CA LEU A 101 -3.92 6.82 -8.25
C LEU A 101 -4.73 7.98 -8.86
N LEU A 102 -4.09 8.85 -9.64
CA LEU A 102 -4.73 9.98 -10.31
C LEU A 102 -5.76 9.53 -11.37
N SER A 103 -5.52 8.42 -12.06
CA SER A 103 -6.48 7.86 -13.03
C SER A 103 -7.75 7.28 -12.40
N ARG A 104 -7.79 7.16 -11.06
CA ARG A 104 -8.91 6.61 -10.29
C ARG A 104 -9.72 7.69 -9.54
N LEU A 105 -9.32 8.95 -9.63
CA LEU A 105 -10.01 10.12 -9.05
C LEU A 105 -11.15 10.60 -9.95
#